data_AF-A0A653DF24-F1
#
_entry.id   AF-A0A653DF24-F1
#
_cell.length_a   1.000
_cell.length_b   1.000
_cell.length_c   1.000
_cell.angle_alpha   90.00
_cell.angle_beta   90.00
_cell.angle_gamma   90.00
#
_symmetry.space_group_name_H-M   'P 1'
#
loop_
_entity.id
_entity.type
_entity.pdbx_description
1 polymer ?
#
loop_
_entity_poly.entity_id
_entity_poly.type
_entity_poly.pdbx_seq_one_letter_code
_entity_poly.pdbx_strand_id
1 'polypeptide(L)'
;MYDYHFRDPQSLDLVIDNLPTLPGRFLCAFTALDKTLITNATRKGSGVNCTTPRTDALPSIPAGQHHFTAKLSVRMTSGPDFVATNFTFFDCNTYSSCTQCVSSSFPCDWCVDGHRCTHDTAENCRNDILVTGVSRAGPSYRSGPAFCPTINATVGNSPEILVASGIKKAIKVKVHIIGQFIVQTRFVCQFNIEGRVTSVNAQLLGDTIYCDAMEFSYTSRAPNITATFAVIWGGSKPLDNPHNIHIVIYRCRDMADNCGICLALAEKYDCGWCQSSDRCEVKDQCEKGSAVWLNRSQTCPNPEITSFSPELGPWEG
;
A
#
# COMPACT_ATOMS: atom_id res chain seq x y z
N MET A 1 -20.93 18.88 -18.29
CA MET A 1 -20.49 20.28 -18.19
C MET A 1 -19.22 20.23 -17.34
N TYR A 2 -18.06 20.24 -17.97
CA TYR A 2 -16.77 20.07 -17.30
C TYR A 2 -16.32 21.44 -16.81
N ASP A 3 -16.38 21.67 -15.49
CA ASP A 3 -15.88 22.90 -14.90
C ASP A 3 -14.36 22.77 -14.71
N TYR A 4 -13.60 23.39 -15.62
CA TYR A 4 -12.16 23.54 -15.52
C TYR A 4 -11.85 24.71 -14.59
N HIS A 5 -11.80 24.46 -13.28
CA HIS A 5 -11.24 25.45 -12.35
C HIS A 5 -9.72 25.54 -12.54
N PHE A 6 -9.29 26.57 -13.27
CA PHE A 6 -7.92 27.07 -13.27
C PHE A 6 -7.52 27.42 -11.83
N ARG A 7 -6.65 26.63 -11.20
CA ARG A 7 -6.00 27.04 -9.95
C ARG A 7 -5.04 28.20 -10.25
N ASP A 8 -5.19 29.30 -9.53
CA ASP A 8 -4.47 30.54 -9.80
C ASP A 8 -2.95 30.41 -9.57
N PRO A 9 -2.12 31.07 -10.39
CA PRO A 9 -0.68 31.18 -10.17
C PRO A 9 -0.37 31.72 -8.77
N GLN A 10 0.47 31.03 -8.02
CA GLN A 10 0.85 31.44 -6.67
C GLN A 10 1.99 32.45 -6.74
N SER A 11 1.89 33.52 -5.96
CA SER A 11 2.95 34.52 -5.80
C SER A 11 4.08 33.94 -4.94
N LEU A 12 5.32 34.13 -5.39
CA LEU A 12 6.55 33.67 -4.78
C LEU A 12 7.47 34.86 -4.52
N ASP A 13 7.93 34.99 -3.28
CA ASP A 13 8.93 35.97 -2.88
C ASP A 13 10.30 35.31 -2.73
N LEU A 14 11.22 35.61 -3.64
CA LEU A 14 12.60 35.16 -3.59
C LEU A 14 13.46 36.25 -2.95
N VAL A 15 14.01 35.93 -1.78
CA VAL A 15 15.01 36.78 -1.12
C VAL A 15 16.39 36.46 -1.71
N ILE A 16 17.04 37.47 -2.29
CA ILE A 16 18.31 37.31 -3.00
C ILE A 16 19.26 38.42 -2.57
N ASP A 17 20.31 38.03 -1.87
CA ASP A 17 21.36 38.95 -1.47
C ASP A 17 22.20 39.39 -2.67
N ASN A 18 22.59 40.67 -2.68
CA ASN A 18 23.44 41.28 -3.71
C ASN A 18 22.92 41.14 -5.15
N LEU A 19 21.59 41.11 -5.34
CA LEU A 19 20.99 41.08 -6.67
C LEU A 19 21.34 42.36 -7.47
N PRO A 20 22.08 42.24 -8.60
CA PRO A 20 22.61 43.40 -9.30
C PRO A 20 21.50 44.29 -9.87
N THR A 21 21.76 45.59 -9.94
CA THR A 21 20.84 46.57 -10.55
C THR A 21 21.21 46.74 -12.01
N LEU A 22 20.56 45.97 -12.88
CA LEU A 22 20.81 45.97 -14.31
C LEU A 22 19.58 46.49 -15.08
N PRO A 23 19.77 47.20 -16.20
CA PRO A 23 18.67 47.62 -17.04
C PRO A 23 18.03 46.39 -17.72
N GLY A 24 16.73 46.21 -17.53
CA GLY A 24 16.00 45.07 -18.11
C GLY A 24 14.93 44.52 -17.17
N ARG A 25 14.35 43.38 -17.55
CA ARG A 25 13.35 42.67 -16.75
C ARG A 25 13.94 41.35 -16.27
N PHE A 26 13.79 41.09 -14.97
CA PHE A 26 14.08 39.78 -14.40
C PHE A 26 12.96 38.80 -14.78
N LEU A 27 13.34 37.53 -14.90
CA LEU A 27 12.49 36.41 -15.23
C LEU A 27 12.77 35.29 -14.25
N CYS A 28 11.72 34.60 -13.80
CA CYS A 28 11.85 33.33 -13.10
C CYS A 28 11.73 32.19 -14.11
N ALA A 29 12.68 31.26 -14.12
CA ALA A 29 12.68 30.09 -14.98
C ALA A 29 12.58 28.82 -14.13
N PHE A 30 11.53 28.04 -14.37
CA PHE A 30 11.29 26.74 -13.73
C PHE A 30 11.67 25.65 -14.72
N THR A 31 12.76 24.95 -14.48
CA THR A 31 13.25 23.89 -15.36
C THR A 31 13.07 22.53 -14.71
N ALA A 32 12.28 21.66 -15.33
CA ALA A 32 12.04 20.28 -14.91
C ALA A 32 11.76 19.40 -16.14
N LEU A 33 12.26 18.16 -16.15
CA LEU A 33 11.95 17.16 -17.19
C LEU A 33 12.14 17.72 -18.63
N ASP A 34 13.30 18.36 -18.86
CA ASP A 34 13.68 19.01 -20.12
C ASP A 34 12.74 20.13 -20.61
N LYS A 35 11.84 20.61 -19.74
CA LYS A 35 10.94 21.74 -19.99
C LYS A 35 11.30 22.91 -19.11
N THR A 36 11.49 24.08 -19.72
CA THR A 36 11.68 25.35 -19.00
C THR A 36 10.45 26.23 -19.19
N LEU A 37 9.80 26.58 -18.08
CA LEU A 37 8.67 27.51 -18.02
C LEU A 37 9.15 28.84 -17.45
N ILE A 38 8.78 29.95 -18.09
CA ILE A 38 9.24 31.28 -17.71
C ILE A 38 8.06 32.11 -17.21
N THR A 39 8.22 32.78 -16.09
CA THR A 39 7.28 33.77 -15.57
C THR A 39 7.97 35.11 -15.36
N ASN A 40 7.19 36.19 -15.43
CA ASN A 40 7.71 37.53 -15.20
C ASN A 40 8.09 37.69 -13.72
N ALA A 41 9.20 38.38 -13.47
CA ALA A 41 9.63 38.74 -12.13
C ALA A 41 9.57 40.26 -11.94
N THR A 42 9.16 40.70 -10.76
CA THR A 42 9.19 42.10 -10.32
C THR A 42 10.28 42.27 -9.28
N ARG A 43 11.20 43.22 -9.48
CA ARG A 43 12.29 43.47 -8.53
C ARG A 43 11.72 44.07 -7.24
N LYS A 44 12.07 43.48 -6.10
CA LYS A 44 11.80 44.01 -4.76
C LYS A 44 13.10 44.51 -4.12
N GLY A 45 12.99 45.22 -2.99
CA GLY A 45 14.17 45.70 -2.25
C GLY A 45 15.13 44.58 -1.83
N SER A 46 14.59 43.39 -1.55
CA SER A 46 15.34 42.22 -1.06
C SER A 46 15.40 41.05 -2.05
N GLY A 47 15.17 41.26 -3.35
CA GLY A 47 15.23 40.19 -4.36
C GLY A 47 14.20 40.36 -5.48
N VAL A 48 13.42 39.31 -5.77
CA VAL A 48 12.37 39.34 -6.79
C VAL A 48 11.08 38.67 -6.32
N ASN A 49 9.95 39.16 -6.83
CA ASN A 49 8.67 38.50 -6.72
C ASN A 49 8.25 37.94 -8.09
N CYS A 50 7.89 36.67 -8.13
CA CYS A 50 7.48 35.95 -9.33
C CYS A 50 6.16 35.23 -9.09
N THR A 51 5.50 34.77 -10.14
CA THR A 51 4.39 33.82 -10.03
C THR A 51 4.83 32.43 -10.47
N THR A 52 4.20 31.38 -9.92
CA THR A 52 4.36 30.02 -10.45
C THR A 52 3.82 29.93 -11.89
N PRO A 53 4.31 28.98 -12.71
CA PRO A 53 3.69 28.70 -14.01
C PRO A 53 2.26 28.22 -13.85
N ARG A 54 1.45 28.39 -14.90
CA ARG A 54 0.08 27.85 -14.93
C ARG A 54 0.11 26.33 -14.89
N THR A 55 -0.85 25.73 -14.19
CA THR A 55 -0.94 24.28 -13.97
C THR A 55 -1.02 23.48 -15.26
N ASP A 56 -1.73 24.00 -16.28
CA ASP A 56 -1.86 23.39 -17.62
C ASP A 56 -0.54 23.32 -18.39
N ALA A 57 0.42 24.18 -18.05
CA ALA A 57 1.74 24.21 -18.66
C ALA A 57 2.77 23.33 -17.93
N LEU A 58 2.48 22.88 -16.70
CA LEU A 58 3.42 22.05 -15.93
C LEU A 58 3.62 20.68 -16.59
N PRO A 59 4.82 20.07 -16.47
CA PRO A 59 4.99 18.68 -16.84
C PRO A 59 4.17 17.78 -15.91
N SER A 60 3.73 16.63 -16.43
CA SER A 60 3.04 15.63 -15.61
C SER A 60 4.00 15.00 -14.59
N ILE A 61 3.49 14.73 -13.39
CA ILE A 61 4.24 13.96 -12.38
C ILE A 61 4.43 12.53 -12.92
N PRO A 62 5.66 11.95 -12.83
CA PRO A 62 5.91 10.58 -13.26
C PRO A 62 5.03 9.54 -12.56
N ALA A 63 4.72 8.44 -13.24
CA ALA A 63 3.94 7.35 -12.66
C ALA A 63 4.60 6.80 -11.39
N GLY A 64 3.80 6.65 -10.33
CA GLY A 64 4.28 6.20 -9.01
C GLY A 64 4.96 7.28 -8.16
N GLN A 65 5.03 8.52 -8.63
CA GLN A 65 5.50 9.67 -7.85
C GLN A 65 4.35 10.61 -7.50
N HIS A 66 4.58 11.46 -6.50
CA HIS A 66 3.59 12.43 -5.99
C HIS A 66 4.02 13.89 -6.17
N HIS A 67 5.24 14.08 -6.67
CA HIS A 67 5.87 15.38 -6.81
C HIS A 67 6.89 15.37 -7.95
N PHE A 68 7.33 16.54 -8.38
CA PHE A 68 8.61 16.71 -9.07
C PHE A 68 9.30 17.99 -8.59
N THR A 69 10.62 18.01 -8.65
CA THR A 69 11.42 19.17 -8.26
C THR A 69 11.93 19.88 -9.51
N ALA A 70 11.60 21.16 -9.63
CA ALA A 70 12.12 22.03 -10.67
C ALA A 70 13.32 22.83 -10.14
N LYS A 71 14.29 23.08 -11.01
CA LYS A 71 15.30 24.13 -10.78
C LYS A 71 14.63 25.48 -11.06
N LEU A 72 14.41 26.27 -10.02
CA LEU A 72 13.95 27.65 -10.10
C LEU A 72 15.16 28.58 -10.16
N SER A 73 15.35 29.26 -11.29
CA SER A 73 16.41 30.27 -11.45
C SER A 73 15.85 31.66 -11.71
N VAL A 74 16.62 32.68 -11.32
CA VAL A 74 16.38 34.06 -11.71
C VAL A 74 17.36 34.43 -12.80
N ARG A 75 16.85 34.91 -13.94
CA ARG A 75 17.65 35.27 -15.12
C ARG A 75 17.08 36.51 -15.83
N MET A 76 17.84 37.04 -16.79
CA MET A 76 17.35 38.03 -17.75
C MET A 76 16.98 37.36 -19.07
N THR A 77 16.46 38.12 -20.03
CA THR A 77 16.12 37.62 -21.39
C THR A 77 17.33 37.06 -22.13
N SER A 78 18.52 37.58 -21.83
CA SER A 78 19.79 37.11 -22.35
C SER A 78 20.80 36.97 -21.21
N GLY A 79 21.63 35.94 -21.28
CA GLY A 79 22.69 35.68 -20.31
C GLY A 79 22.42 34.45 -19.42
N PRO A 80 23.34 34.15 -18.50
CA PRO A 80 23.23 32.99 -17.61
C PRO A 80 22.21 33.21 -16.48
N ASP A 81 21.88 32.14 -15.76
CA ASP A 81 21.16 32.21 -14.49
C ASP A 81 22.00 32.98 -13.46
N PHE A 82 21.41 33.94 -12.73
CA PHE A 82 22.09 34.65 -11.64
C PHE A 82 22.18 33.79 -10.39
N VAL A 83 21.05 33.18 -10.02
CA VAL A 83 20.90 32.30 -8.86
C VAL A 83 19.90 31.21 -9.19
N ALA A 84 20.01 30.07 -8.50
CA ALA A 84 19.08 28.97 -8.63
C ALA A 84 18.84 28.29 -7.29
N THR A 85 17.63 27.76 -7.13
CA THR A 85 17.22 26.93 -6.01
C THR A 85 16.26 25.84 -6.49
N ASN A 86 15.87 24.94 -5.59
CA ASN A 86 14.88 23.93 -5.86
C ASN A 86 13.49 24.44 -5.52
N PHE A 87 12.53 24.18 -6.39
CA PHE A 87 11.11 24.41 -6.16
C PHE A 87 10.34 23.13 -6.47
N THR A 88 9.63 22.60 -5.49
CA THR A 88 8.92 21.33 -5.62
C THR A 88 7.45 21.55 -5.90
N PHE A 89 6.96 20.97 -7.00
CA PHE A 89 5.53 20.86 -7.29
C PHE A 89 5.05 19.49 -6.81
N PHE A 90 3.94 19.46 -6.08
CA PHE A 90 3.33 18.22 -5.59
C PHE A 90 1.85 18.21 -5.93
N ASP A 91 1.28 17.01 -6.05
CA ASP A 91 -0.15 16.83 -6.25
C ASP A 91 -0.69 15.79 -5.26
N CYS A 92 -1.42 16.29 -4.27
CA CYS A 92 -2.05 15.44 -3.26
C CYS A 92 -3.00 14.41 -3.87
N ASN A 93 -3.66 14.68 -5.00
CA ASN A 93 -4.62 13.75 -5.61
C ASN A 93 -3.99 12.46 -6.11
N THR A 94 -2.65 12.41 -6.22
CA THR A 94 -1.92 11.20 -6.62
C THR A 94 -1.83 10.15 -5.51
N TYR A 95 -2.09 10.52 -4.26
CA TYR A 95 -2.14 9.58 -3.14
C TYR A 95 -3.49 8.84 -3.13
N SER A 96 -3.44 7.51 -3.16
CA SER A 96 -4.63 6.65 -3.17
C SER A 96 -5.03 6.11 -1.80
N SER A 97 -4.26 6.41 -0.74
CA SER A 97 -4.56 5.96 0.62
C SER A 97 -4.43 7.10 1.62
N CYS A 98 -5.22 7.03 2.69
CA CYS A 98 -5.22 8.02 3.76
C CYS A 98 -3.85 8.11 4.42
N THR A 99 -3.29 6.97 4.80
CA THR A 99 -2.00 6.81 5.48
C THR A 99 -0.85 7.40 4.68
N GLN A 100 -0.80 7.20 3.35
CA GLN A 100 0.22 7.81 2.49
C GLN A 100 0.02 9.32 2.35
N CYS A 101 -1.23 9.76 2.17
CA CYS A 101 -1.58 11.18 2.04
C CYS A 101 -1.15 11.98 3.28
N VAL A 102 -1.59 11.55 4.47
CA VAL A 102 -1.42 12.33 5.71
C VAL A 102 -0.04 12.14 6.35
N SER A 103 0.72 11.13 5.93
CA SER A 103 2.14 10.96 6.30
C SER A 103 3.09 11.60 5.30
N SER A 104 2.58 12.15 4.19
CA SER A 104 3.42 12.82 3.20
C SER A 104 4.14 14.01 3.81
N SER A 105 5.28 14.39 3.21
CA SER A 105 6.01 15.60 3.56
C SER A 105 5.31 16.88 3.08
N PHE A 106 4.16 16.75 2.42
CA PHE A 106 3.39 17.85 1.85
C PHE A 106 2.18 18.17 2.71
N PRO A 107 1.66 19.42 2.67
CA PRO A 107 0.47 19.81 3.42
C PRO A 107 -0.81 19.24 2.77
N CYS A 108 -0.89 17.93 2.65
CA CYS A 108 -2.04 17.20 2.13
C CYS A 108 -2.92 16.69 3.27
N ASP A 109 -4.23 16.72 3.06
CA ASP A 109 -5.21 16.17 3.99
C ASP A 109 -6.11 15.15 3.28
N TRP A 110 -6.76 14.32 4.07
CA TRP A 110 -7.64 13.26 3.57
C TRP A 110 -9.10 13.53 3.92
N CYS A 111 -9.98 13.54 2.91
CA CYS A 111 -11.43 13.51 3.12
C CYS A 111 -11.88 12.05 3.25
N VAL A 112 -12.37 11.65 4.43
CA VAL A 112 -12.65 10.24 4.73
C VAL A 112 -13.79 9.69 3.90
N ASP A 113 -14.92 10.39 3.81
CA ASP A 113 -16.05 9.96 2.99
C ASP A 113 -15.78 10.18 1.50
N GLY A 114 -15.16 11.29 1.10
CA GLY A 114 -14.76 11.57 -0.27
C GLY A 114 -13.68 10.64 -0.82
N HIS A 115 -13.05 9.83 0.05
CA HIS A 115 -11.96 8.88 -0.24
C HIS A 115 -10.90 9.51 -1.15
N ARG A 116 -10.43 10.70 -0.77
CA ARG A 116 -9.49 11.48 -1.59
C ARG A 116 -8.52 12.27 -0.74
N CYS A 117 -7.31 12.43 -1.29
CA CYS A 117 -6.27 13.29 -0.75
C CYS A 117 -6.29 14.65 -1.47
N THR A 118 -6.22 15.75 -0.74
CA THR A 118 -6.25 17.10 -1.33
C THR A 118 -5.43 18.09 -0.50
N HIS A 119 -4.96 19.18 -1.13
CA HIS A 119 -4.44 20.34 -0.40
C HIS A 119 -5.54 21.39 -0.13
N ASP A 120 -6.65 21.33 -0.86
CA ASP A 120 -7.77 22.28 -0.81
C ASP A 120 -9.00 21.62 -0.18
N THR A 121 -9.05 21.66 1.14
CA THR A 121 -10.08 21.01 1.95
C THR A 121 -11.40 21.77 1.98
N ALA A 122 -11.36 23.09 1.80
CA ALA A 122 -12.55 23.93 1.81
C ALA A 122 -13.48 23.60 0.64
N GLU A 123 -12.89 23.32 -0.53
CA GLU A 123 -13.63 22.92 -1.72
C GLU A 123 -13.93 21.41 -1.71
N ASN A 124 -12.92 20.57 -1.44
CA ASN A 124 -13.00 19.13 -1.73
C ASN A 124 -13.46 18.26 -0.55
N CYS A 125 -13.40 18.75 0.69
CA CYS A 125 -13.79 18.01 1.90
C CYS A 125 -14.96 18.69 2.64
N ARG A 126 -15.78 19.50 1.97
CA ARG A 126 -16.89 20.21 2.61
C ARG A 126 -17.90 19.20 3.19
N ASN A 127 -18.20 19.32 4.48
CA ASN A 127 -19.03 18.39 5.26
C ASN A 127 -18.48 16.96 5.37
N ASP A 128 -17.19 16.77 5.12
CA ASP A 128 -16.51 15.49 5.33
C ASP A 128 -15.75 15.50 6.67
N ILE A 129 -15.44 14.31 7.16
CA ILE A 129 -14.49 14.11 8.24
C ILE A 129 -13.09 14.24 7.65
N LEU A 130 -12.36 15.23 8.17
CA LEU A 130 -11.00 15.53 7.75
C LEU A 130 -9.98 14.82 8.65
N VAL A 131 -9.00 14.17 8.04
CA VAL A 131 -7.75 13.78 8.69
C VAL A 131 -6.64 14.66 8.13
N THR A 132 -6.03 15.48 8.98
CA THR A 132 -5.00 16.42 8.54
C THR A 132 -3.64 15.76 8.42
N GLY A 133 -2.86 16.18 7.44
CA GLY A 133 -1.48 15.73 7.28
C GLY A 133 -0.56 16.21 8.39
N VAL A 134 0.48 15.43 8.70
CA VAL A 134 1.50 15.78 9.70
C VAL A 134 2.30 17.03 9.31
N SER A 135 2.43 17.29 8.01
CA SER A 135 3.13 18.47 7.48
C SER A 135 2.24 19.71 7.36
N ARG A 136 0.95 19.63 7.72
CA ARG A 136 0.07 20.80 7.76
C ARG A 136 0.27 21.57 9.06
N ALA A 137 0.56 22.86 8.95
CA ALA A 137 0.66 23.75 10.10
C ALA A 137 -0.72 24.13 10.65
N GLY A 138 -0.82 24.23 11.98
CA GLY A 138 -2.02 24.65 12.69
C GLY A 138 -2.55 23.59 13.66
N PRO A 139 -3.48 23.96 14.56
CA PRO A 139 -4.09 23.02 15.48
C PRO A 139 -4.99 22.04 14.72
N SER A 140 -4.90 20.75 15.04
CA SER A 140 -5.79 19.72 14.54
C SER A 140 -6.06 18.65 15.59
N TYR A 141 -7.32 18.23 15.69
CA TYR A 141 -7.75 17.15 16.59
C TYR A 141 -7.54 15.75 15.98
N ARG A 142 -7.43 15.65 14.65
CA ARG A 142 -7.29 14.39 13.90
C ARG A 142 -6.14 14.54 12.92
N SER A 143 -4.91 14.36 13.41
CA SER A 143 -3.70 14.58 12.62
C SER A 143 -2.85 13.33 12.52
N GLY A 144 -2.42 13.02 11.30
CA GLY A 144 -1.52 11.91 10.99
C GLY A 144 -2.21 10.55 10.79
N PRO A 145 -1.40 9.52 10.46
CA PRO A 145 -1.89 8.23 9.98
C PRO A 145 -2.66 7.44 11.03
N ALA A 146 -2.44 7.75 12.30
CA ALA A 146 -3.14 7.14 13.42
C ALA A 146 -4.63 7.49 13.47
N PHE A 147 -5.17 8.34 12.58
CA PHE A 147 -6.62 8.63 12.48
C PHE A 147 -7.25 8.10 11.19
N CYS A 148 -6.48 7.40 10.37
CA CYS A 148 -6.97 6.81 9.12
C CYS A 148 -7.77 5.52 9.40
N PRO A 149 -8.85 5.25 8.64
CA PRO A 149 -9.52 3.95 8.66
C PRO A 149 -8.60 2.85 8.10
N THR A 150 -8.08 1.98 8.97
CA THR A 150 -7.06 1.00 8.59
C THR A 150 -7.45 -0.42 9.01
N ILE A 151 -6.90 -1.39 8.29
CA ILE A 151 -6.73 -2.75 8.76
C ILE A 151 -5.47 -2.77 9.63
N ASN A 152 -5.64 -3.11 10.90
CA ASN A 152 -4.61 -2.98 11.93
C ASN A 152 -3.80 -4.27 12.09
N ALA A 153 -4.48 -5.40 12.26
CA ALA A 153 -3.82 -6.67 12.55
C ALA A 153 -4.70 -7.84 12.14
N THR A 154 -4.07 -9.02 12.06
CA THR A 154 -4.80 -10.29 12.08
C THR A 154 -5.01 -10.75 13.52
N VAL A 155 -5.88 -11.74 13.72
CA VAL A 155 -6.10 -12.35 15.05
C VAL A 155 -4.80 -12.95 15.64
N GLY A 156 -3.86 -13.37 14.79
CA GLY A 156 -2.57 -13.95 15.19
C GLY A 156 -1.41 -12.95 15.24
N ASN A 157 -1.66 -11.64 15.13
CA ASN A 157 -0.63 -10.58 15.07
C ASN A 157 0.44 -10.78 13.98
N SER A 158 0.14 -11.59 12.96
CA SER A 158 0.99 -11.80 11.79
C SER A 158 0.41 -11.06 10.58
N PRO A 159 1.23 -10.49 9.68
CA PRO A 159 0.73 -9.96 8.41
C PRO A 159 0.27 -11.08 7.46
N GLU A 160 0.70 -12.32 7.68
CA GLU A 160 0.33 -13.47 6.85
C GLU A 160 -0.94 -14.14 7.38
N ILE A 161 -1.95 -14.29 6.51
CA ILE A 161 -3.11 -15.15 6.74
C ILE A 161 -2.95 -16.41 5.90
N LEU A 162 -2.68 -17.53 6.56
CA LEU A 162 -2.42 -18.81 5.90
C LEU A 162 -3.73 -19.53 5.56
N VAL A 163 -3.85 -19.99 4.32
CA VAL A 163 -5.01 -20.76 3.84
C VAL A 163 -4.55 -21.94 2.99
N ALA A 164 -4.93 -23.16 3.36
CA ALA A 164 -4.68 -24.32 2.50
C ALA A 164 -5.60 -24.26 1.26
N SER A 165 -5.02 -24.54 0.09
CA SER A 165 -5.73 -24.53 -1.19
C SER A 165 -6.83 -25.59 -1.23
N GLY A 166 -8.01 -25.23 -1.73
CA GLY A 166 -9.19 -26.08 -1.81
C GLY A 166 -10.06 -26.11 -0.55
N ILE A 167 -9.78 -25.25 0.45
CA ILE A 167 -10.57 -25.15 1.68
C ILE A 167 -11.40 -23.88 1.70
N LYS A 168 -12.65 -24.00 2.17
CA LYS A 168 -13.51 -22.87 2.49
C LYS A 168 -13.10 -22.26 3.82
N LYS A 169 -12.59 -21.02 3.80
CA LYS A 169 -12.14 -20.32 5.00
C LYS A 169 -12.75 -18.94 5.08
N ALA A 170 -13.22 -18.55 6.26
CA ALA A 170 -13.62 -17.18 6.57
C ALA A 170 -12.38 -16.38 7.00
N ILE A 171 -12.20 -15.18 6.46
CA ILE A 171 -11.09 -14.29 6.80
C ILE A 171 -11.55 -13.29 7.86
N LYS A 172 -10.71 -13.07 8.88
CA LYS A 172 -11.00 -12.16 9.99
C LYS A 172 -9.83 -11.21 10.20
N VAL A 173 -10.11 -9.91 10.25
CA VAL A 173 -9.10 -8.88 10.44
C VAL A 173 -9.58 -7.82 11.41
N LYS A 174 -8.67 -7.35 12.26
CA LYS A 174 -8.93 -6.23 13.16
C LYS A 174 -8.76 -4.92 12.41
N VAL A 175 -9.68 -4.01 12.64
CA VAL A 175 -9.68 -2.67 12.07
C VAL A 175 -9.45 -1.62 13.16
N HIS A 176 -8.94 -0.47 12.77
CA HIS A 176 -8.71 0.65 13.66
C HIS A 176 -9.43 1.90 13.14
N ILE A 177 -10.06 2.64 14.06
CA ILE A 177 -10.71 3.94 13.81
C ILE A 177 -11.73 3.87 12.67
N ILE A 178 -12.70 2.96 12.82
CA ILE A 178 -13.88 2.94 11.97
C ILE A 178 -14.92 3.87 12.58
N GLY A 179 -15.09 5.05 11.97
CA GLY A 179 -16.10 6.01 12.41
C GLY A 179 -17.52 5.46 12.25
N GLN A 180 -18.46 5.90 13.08
CA GLN A 180 -19.84 5.39 13.12
C GLN A 180 -20.55 5.43 11.75
N PHE A 181 -20.28 6.45 10.94
CA PHE A 181 -20.79 6.58 9.58
C PHE A 181 -20.31 5.46 8.64
N ILE A 182 -19.06 4.97 8.81
CA ILE A 182 -18.52 3.83 8.05
C ILE A 182 -19.19 2.53 8.51
N VAL A 183 -19.42 2.38 9.83
CA VAL A 183 -20.04 1.17 10.43
C VAL A 183 -21.43 0.90 9.84
N GLN A 184 -22.18 1.94 9.48
CA GLN A 184 -23.52 1.81 8.88
C GLN A 184 -23.50 1.40 7.40
N THR A 185 -22.32 1.37 6.77
CA THR A 185 -22.19 0.96 5.37
C THR A 185 -22.03 -0.55 5.24
N ARG A 186 -22.25 -1.05 4.03
CA ARG A 186 -21.97 -2.45 3.69
C ARG A 186 -20.46 -2.64 3.52
N PHE A 187 -19.92 -3.65 4.19
CA PHE A 187 -18.55 -4.12 3.97
C PHE A 187 -18.51 -5.30 3.01
N VAL A 188 -17.47 -5.34 2.19
CA VAL A 188 -17.18 -6.42 1.24
C VAL A 188 -15.69 -6.72 1.31
N CYS A 189 -15.32 -7.99 1.45
CA CYS A 189 -13.93 -8.39 1.30
C CYS A 189 -13.69 -8.79 -0.15
N GLN A 190 -12.67 -8.19 -0.76
CA GLN A 190 -12.25 -8.45 -2.13
C GLN A 190 -10.90 -9.13 -2.12
N PHE A 191 -10.79 -10.29 -2.77
CA PHE A 191 -9.56 -11.08 -2.88
C PHE A 191 -9.10 -11.09 -4.32
N ASN A 192 -7.80 -10.89 -4.55
CA ASN A 192 -7.18 -10.99 -5.87
C ASN A 192 -6.18 -12.15 -5.87
N ILE A 193 -6.58 -13.24 -6.53
CA ILE A 193 -5.84 -14.49 -6.61
C ILE A 193 -5.47 -14.72 -8.08
N GLU A 194 -4.17 -14.69 -8.41
CA GLU A 194 -3.68 -14.84 -9.79
C GLU A 194 -4.34 -13.87 -10.80
N GLY A 195 -4.67 -12.65 -10.36
CA GLY A 195 -5.34 -11.64 -11.19
C GLY A 195 -6.87 -11.79 -11.24
N ARG A 196 -7.43 -12.86 -10.68
CA ARG A 196 -8.88 -13.05 -10.56
C ARG A 196 -9.38 -12.43 -9.27
N VAL A 197 -10.29 -11.46 -9.42
CA VAL A 197 -10.93 -10.77 -8.32
C VAL A 197 -12.23 -11.47 -7.92
N THR A 198 -12.37 -11.79 -6.64
CA THR A 198 -13.59 -12.35 -6.04
C THR A 198 -14.01 -11.56 -4.81
N SER A 199 -15.31 -11.31 -4.66
CA SER A 199 -15.85 -10.50 -3.57
C SER A 199 -16.84 -11.31 -2.74
N VAL A 200 -16.76 -11.17 -1.43
CA VAL A 200 -17.68 -11.78 -0.45
C VAL A 200 -18.20 -10.72 0.52
N ASN A 201 -19.36 -10.95 1.12
CA ASN A 201 -19.85 -10.00 2.12
C ASN A 201 -18.99 -10.04 3.36
N ALA A 202 -19.04 -8.95 4.11
CA ALA A 202 -18.38 -8.88 5.40
C ALA A 202 -19.23 -8.14 6.43
N GLN A 203 -19.02 -8.47 7.70
CA GLN A 203 -19.70 -7.86 8.83
C GLN A 203 -18.66 -7.33 9.83
N LEU A 204 -18.93 -6.15 10.39
CA LEU A 204 -18.13 -5.59 11.47
C LEU A 204 -18.78 -5.95 12.82
N LEU A 205 -18.05 -6.66 13.67
CA LEU A 205 -18.45 -6.96 15.05
C LEU A 205 -17.36 -6.47 16.00
N GLY A 206 -17.68 -5.47 16.81
CA GLY A 206 -16.68 -4.79 17.64
C GLY A 206 -15.62 -4.08 16.78
N ASP A 207 -14.36 -4.50 16.92
CA ASP A 207 -13.21 -4.00 16.17
C ASP A 207 -12.76 -4.96 15.06
N THR A 208 -13.56 -5.99 14.74
CA THR A 208 -13.15 -7.08 13.86
C THR A 208 -14.11 -7.22 12.67
N ILE A 209 -13.54 -7.20 11.46
CA ILE A 209 -14.23 -7.53 10.22
C ILE A 209 -14.21 -9.04 10.01
N TYR A 210 -15.39 -9.60 9.74
CA TYR A 210 -15.62 -11.01 9.43
C TYR A 210 -16.05 -11.10 7.97
N CYS A 211 -15.17 -11.59 7.10
CA CYS A 211 -15.50 -11.91 5.71
C CYS A 211 -16.22 -13.28 5.68
N ASP A 212 -17.25 -13.40 4.83
CA ASP A 212 -17.91 -14.68 4.57
C ASP A 212 -16.90 -15.72 4.05
N ALA A 213 -17.18 -16.99 4.34
CA ALA A 213 -16.32 -18.09 3.91
C ALA A 213 -16.35 -18.25 2.38
N MET A 214 -15.17 -18.37 1.78
CA MET A 214 -15.03 -18.78 0.39
C MET A 214 -13.87 -19.75 0.23
N GLU A 215 -13.86 -20.46 -0.90
CA GLU A 215 -12.80 -21.39 -1.24
C GLU A 215 -11.61 -20.66 -1.86
N PHE A 216 -10.42 -20.89 -1.32
CA PHE A 216 -9.17 -20.36 -1.85
C PHE A 216 -8.49 -21.43 -2.69
N SER A 217 -8.29 -21.16 -3.97
CA SER A 217 -7.59 -22.07 -4.89
C SER A 217 -6.79 -21.30 -5.92
N TYR A 218 -5.75 -21.94 -6.46
CA TYR A 218 -4.84 -21.35 -7.44
C TYR A 218 -4.31 -22.41 -8.40
N THR A 219 -3.77 -21.96 -9.54
CA THR A 219 -3.39 -22.82 -10.68
C THR A 219 -1.89 -22.98 -10.86
N SER A 220 -1.07 -22.05 -10.37
CA SER A 220 0.39 -22.14 -10.36
C SER A 220 0.90 -23.49 -9.81
N ARG A 221 2.08 -23.93 -10.23
CA ARG A 221 2.77 -25.13 -9.70
C ARG A 221 3.60 -24.85 -8.44
N ALA A 222 3.69 -23.59 -8.02
CA ALA A 222 4.39 -23.24 -6.80
C ALA A 222 3.75 -23.91 -5.58
N PRO A 223 4.53 -24.18 -4.51
CA PRO A 223 4.00 -24.74 -3.26
C PRO A 223 3.07 -23.78 -2.52
N ASN A 224 3.25 -22.48 -2.72
CA ASN A 224 2.39 -21.42 -2.23
C ASN A 224 2.36 -20.22 -3.19
N ILE A 225 1.34 -19.39 -3.04
CA ILE A 225 1.25 -18.09 -3.69
C ILE A 225 0.77 -17.03 -2.70
N THR A 226 1.09 -15.78 -2.97
CA THR A 226 0.56 -14.64 -2.22
C THR A 226 -0.60 -14.03 -2.98
N ALA A 227 -1.74 -13.90 -2.31
CA ALA A 227 -2.91 -13.20 -2.79
C ALA A 227 -3.10 -11.89 -1.98
N THR A 228 -3.49 -10.83 -2.67
CA THR A 228 -3.83 -9.57 -2.02
C THR A 228 -5.31 -9.56 -1.66
N PHE A 229 -5.68 -8.82 -0.63
CA PHE A 229 -7.08 -8.59 -0.30
C PHE A 229 -7.31 -7.14 0.13
N ALA A 230 -8.56 -6.71 0.04
CA ALA A 230 -9.01 -5.41 0.49
C ALA A 230 -10.35 -5.54 1.22
N VAL A 231 -10.56 -4.71 2.25
CA VAL A 231 -11.87 -4.53 2.88
C VAL A 231 -12.48 -3.26 2.31
N ILE A 232 -13.54 -3.41 1.53
CA ILE A 232 -14.23 -2.32 0.84
C ILE A 232 -15.44 -1.89 1.66
N TRP A 233 -15.59 -0.59 1.88
CA TRP A 233 -16.76 0.03 2.51
C TRP A 233 -17.36 1.08 1.56
N GLY A 234 -18.62 1.47 1.78
CA GLY A 234 -19.30 2.46 0.94
C GLY A 234 -19.34 2.09 -0.56
N GLY A 235 -19.25 0.79 -0.88
CA GLY A 235 -19.31 0.23 -2.24
C GLY A 235 -18.00 0.26 -3.04
N SER A 236 -17.04 1.14 -2.73
CA SER A 236 -15.83 1.31 -3.55
C SER A 236 -14.58 1.75 -2.79
N LYS A 237 -14.66 2.00 -1.48
CA LYS A 237 -13.59 2.63 -0.70
C LYS A 237 -12.82 1.54 0.07
N PRO A 238 -11.59 1.18 -0.33
CA PRO A 238 -10.79 0.26 0.47
C PRO A 238 -10.37 0.90 1.80
N LEU A 239 -10.30 0.09 2.86
CA LEU A 239 -9.55 0.43 4.06
C LEU A 239 -8.05 0.35 3.77
N ASP A 240 -7.30 1.23 4.41
CA ASP A 240 -5.85 1.26 4.30
C ASP A 240 -5.23 0.00 4.93
N ASN A 241 -4.20 -0.56 4.29
CA ASN A 241 -3.49 -1.75 4.78
C ASN A 241 -1.99 -1.46 4.99
N PRO A 242 -1.63 -0.61 5.98
CA PRO A 242 -0.25 -0.16 6.17
C PRO A 242 0.70 -1.28 6.58
N HIS A 243 0.18 -2.37 7.18
CA HIS A 243 0.97 -3.52 7.61
C HIS A 243 1.13 -4.60 6.53
N ASN A 244 0.67 -4.32 5.30
CA ASN A 244 0.72 -5.24 4.17
C ASN A 244 0.18 -6.63 4.54
N ILE A 245 -0.95 -6.67 5.24
CA ILE A 245 -1.62 -7.94 5.57
C ILE A 245 -2.04 -8.59 4.26
N HIS A 246 -1.70 -9.87 4.08
CA HIS A 246 -1.94 -10.59 2.84
C HIS A 246 -2.25 -12.06 3.10
N ILE A 247 -2.77 -12.73 2.08
CA ILE A 247 -3.15 -14.14 2.17
C ILE A 247 -2.06 -14.96 1.50
N VAL A 248 -1.59 -15.99 2.20
CA VAL A 248 -0.69 -16.98 1.61
C VAL A 248 -1.49 -18.26 1.42
N ILE A 249 -1.75 -18.61 0.16
CA ILE A 249 -2.47 -19.81 -0.22
C ILE A 249 -1.45 -20.90 -0.49
N TYR A 250 -1.51 -22.02 0.21
CA TYR A 250 -0.48 -23.07 0.17
C TYR A 250 -1.04 -24.47 -0.11
N ARG A 251 -0.17 -25.36 -0.59
CA ARG A 251 -0.49 -26.79 -0.80
C ARG A 251 0.59 -27.64 -0.14
N CYS A 252 0.22 -28.34 0.94
CA CYS A 252 1.11 -29.25 1.65
C CYS A 252 1.75 -30.30 0.72
N ARG A 253 0.97 -30.85 -0.22
CA ARG A 253 1.43 -31.87 -1.19
C ARG A 253 2.55 -31.42 -2.11
N ASP A 254 2.67 -30.12 -2.34
CA ASP A 254 3.72 -29.54 -3.20
C ASP A 254 4.91 -29.04 -2.37
N MET A 255 4.78 -29.06 -1.03
CA MET A 255 5.85 -28.73 -0.08
C MET A 255 6.62 -29.96 0.39
N ALA A 256 5.96 -31.13 0.42
CA ALA A 256 6.55 -32.39 0.82
C ALA A 256 5.94 -33.56 0.03
N ASP A 257 6.82 -34.45 -0.42
CA ASP A 257 6.49 -35.65 -1.19
C ASP A 257 6.47 -36.93 -0.34
N ASN A 258 7.01 -36.88 0.88
CA ASN A 258 7.04 -38.01 1.81
C ASN A 258 6.68 -37.59 3.25
N CYS A 259 6.32 -38.58 4.06
CA CYS A 259 5.91 -38.37 5.45
C CYS A 259 6.97 -37.63 6.27
N GLY A 260 8.25 -38.02 6.17
CA GLY A 260 9.32 -37.45 6.97
C GLY A 260 9.48 -35.94 6.75
N ILE A 261 9.50 -35.51 5.49
CA ILE A 261 9.55 -34.09 5.13
C ILE A 261 8.25 -33.39 5.54
N CYS A 262 7.10 -34.03 5.34
CA CYS A 262 5.78 -33.46 5.68
C CYS A 262 5.68 -33.10 7.17
N LEU A 263 6.11 -34.00 8.06
CA LEU A 263 6.13 -33.76 9.51
C LEU A 263 7.23 -32.78 9.93
N ALA A 264 8.22 -32.53 9.08
CA ALA A 264 9.26 -31.52 9.30
C ALA A 264 8.82 -30.11 8.87
N LEU A 265 7.82 -29.96 7.98
CA LEU A 265 7.33 -28.66 7.47
C LEU A 265 6.94 -27.70 8.59
N ALA A 266 7.27 -26.41 8.46
CA ALA A 266 7.01 -25.36 9.45
C ALA A 266 5.59 -25.42 10.06
N GLU A 267 5.52 -25.22 11.38
CA GLU A 267 4.30 -25.48 12.18
C GLU A 267 3.14 -24.62 11.74
N LYS A 268 3.43 -23.40 11.27
CA LYS A 268 2.44 -22.45 10.75
C LYS A 268 1.53 -23.01 9.65
N TYR A 269 1.97 -24.03 8.89
CA TYR A 269 1.16 -24.61 7.81
C TYR A 269 0.19 -25.69 8.28
N ASP A 270 0.33 -26.20 9.52
CA ASP A 270 -0.50 -27.29 10.05
C ASP A 270 -0.64 -28.49 9.08
N CYS A 271 0.40 -28.75 8.29
CA CYS A 271 0.46 -29.89 7.38
C CYS A 271 0.72 -31.19 8.16
N GLY A 272 0.16 -32.29 7.68
CA GLY A 272 0.42 -33.62 8.21
C GLY A 272 0.30 -34.69 7.14
N TRP A 273 0.72 -35.91 7.47
CA TRP A 273 0.72 -37.00 6.50
C TRP A 273 -0.60 -37.78 6.57
N CYS A 274 -1.36 -37.78 5.49
CA CYS A 274 -2.58 -38.57 5.40
C CYS A 274 -2.24 -39.97 4.87
N GLN A 275 -2.36 -41.00 5.72
CA GLN A 275 -2.00 -42.37 5.33
C GLN A 275 -2.91 -42.96 4.25
N SER A 276 -4.17 -42.51 4.17
CA SER A 276 -5.13 -43.03 3.19
C SER A 276 -4.86 -42.56 1.77
N SER A 277 -4.35 -41.34 1.60
CA SER A 277 -4.03 -40.73 0.31
C SER A 277 -2.54 -40.79 -0.04
N ASP A 278 -1.71 -41.25 0.90
CA ASP A 278 -0.24 -41.28 0.84
C ASP A 278 0.35 -39.92 0.44
N ARG A 279 -0.20 -38.86 1.05
CA ARG A 279 0.09 -37.46 0.70
C ARG A 279 0.19 -36.57 1.93
N CYS A 280 0.98 -35.51 1.79
CA CYS A 280 1.04 -34.41 2.75
C CYS A 280 -0.15 -33.46 2.55
N GLU A 281 -1.06 -33.39 3.52
CA GLU A 281 -2.32 -32.65 3.45
C GLU A 281 -2.66 -32.06 4.83
N VAL A 282 -3.48 -31.01 4.88
CA VAL A 282 -4.02 -30.55 6.17
C VAL A 282 -5.12 -31.50 6.65
N LYS A 283 -5.37 -31.53 7.96
CA LYS A 283 -6.30 -32.47 8.59
C LYS A 283 -7.67 -32.50 7.92
N ASP A 284 -8.28 -31.34 7.71
CA ASP A 284 -9.62 -31.19 7.09
C ASP A 284 -9.72 -31.83 5.68
N GLN A 285 -8.60 -31.98 4.97
CA GLN A 285 -8.57 -32.61 3.64
C GLN A 285 -8.45 -34.14 3.71
N CYS A 286 -7.88 -34.65 4.81
CA CYS A 286 -7.72 -36.08 5.05
C CYS A 286 -9.02 -36.75 5.55
N GLU A 287 -9.96 -35.98 6.11
CA GLU A 287 -11.18 -36.47 6.80
C GLU A 287 -12.28 -37.12 5.92
N LYS A 288 -11.92 -37.77 4.80
CA LYS A 288 -12.83 -38.67 4.08
C LYS A 288 -12.79 -40.08 4.69
N GLY A 289 -13.36 -40.25 5.88
CA GLY A 289 -13.55 -41.56 6.55
C GLY A 289 -12.59 -41.84 7.71
N SER A 290 -12.27 -43.13 7.94
CA SER A 290 -11.36 -43.62 9.01
C SER A 290 -9.87 -43.34 8.75
N ALA A 291 -9.54 -42.28 8.02
CA ALA A 291 -8.18 -41.99 7.60
C ALA A 291 -7.33 -41.53 8.80
N VAL A 292 -6.17 -42.16 8.98
CA VAL A 292 -5.19 -41.75 9.99
C VAL A 292 -4.38 -40.58 9.43
N TRP A 293 -4.52 -39.43 10.06
CA TRP A 293 -3.73 -38.23 9.78
C TRP A 293 -2.60 -38.11 10.81
N LEU A 294 -1.36 -38.16 10.34
CA LEU A 294 -0.16 -38.06 11.17
C LEU A 294 0.30 -36.61 11.31
N ASN A 295 0.57 -36.18 12.54
CA ASN A 295 1.17 -34.89 12.85
C ASN A 295 2.62 -35.04 13.32
N ARG A 296 3.29 -33.92 13.60
CA ARG A 296 4.71 -33.88 14.02
C ARG A 296 5.04 -34.71 15.27
N SER A 297 4.04 -35.02 16.11
CA SER A 297 4.24 -35.80 17.33
C SER A 297 4.22 -37.31 17.10
N GLN A 298 3.96 -37.74 15.85
CA GLN A 298 3.88 -39.14 15.47
C GLN A 298 5.08 -39.54 14.60
N THR A 299 5.39 -40.83 14.63
CA THR A 299 6.49 -41.41 13.84
C THR A 299 5.98 -41.80 12.46
N CYS A 300 6.70 -41.43 11.42
CA CYS A 300 6.43 -41.90 10.06
C CYS A 300 6.69 -43.42 9.95
N PRO A 301 5.75 -44.19 9.36
CA PRO A 301 5.98 -45.60 9.10
C PRO A 301 7.01 -45.78 7.97
N ASN A 302 7.60 -46.97 7.90
CA ASN A 302 8.42 -47.44 6.77
C ASN A 302 9.61 -46.54 6.39
N PRO A 303 10.54 -46.24 7.31
CA PRO A 303 11.80 -45.61 6.92
C PRO A 303 12.59 -46.53 5.98
N GLU A 304 13.14 -45.98 4.91
CA GLU A 304 13.90 -46.71 3.89
C GLU A 304 15.27 -46.05 3.66
N ILE A 305 16.33 -46.87 3.62
CA ILE A 305 17.66 -46.43 3.20
C ILE A 305 17.79 -46.73 1.71
N THR A 306 17.75 -45.69 0.87
CA THR A 306 17.89 -45.85 -0.59
C THR A 306 19.35 -45.95 -1.03
N SER A 307 20.28 -45.42 -0.23
CA SER A 307 21.73 -45.43 -0.46
C SER A 307 22.48 -44.98 0.80
N PHE A 308 23.74 -45.38 0.96
CA PHE A 308 24.61 -44.90 2.03
C PHE A 308 26.04 -44.71 1.52
N SER A 309 26.81 -43.86 2.19
CA SER A 309 28.22 -43.63 1.86
C SER A 309 28.98 -43.18 3.12
N PRO A 310 30.21 -43.67 3.34
CA PRO A 310 30.93 -44.64 2.52
C PRO A 310 30.42 -46.09 2.68
N GLU A 311 30.57 -46.92 1.64
CA GLU A 311 30.20 -48.35 1.68
C GLU A 311 31.29 -49.24 2.32
N LEU A 312 32.48 -48.69 2.53
CA LEU A 312 33.65 -49.38 3.06
C LEU A 312 34.23 -48.54 4.21
N GLY A 313 34.75 -49.19 5.25
CA GLY A 313 35.41 -48.55 6.38
C GLY A 313 36.55 -49.38 6.97
N PRO A 314 37.57 -48.75 7.58
CA PRO A 314 38.64 -49.45 8.28
C PRO A 314 38.10 -50.13 9.55
N TRP A 315 38.79 -51.19 10.00
CA TRP A 315 38.38 -51.93 11.21
C TRP A 315 38.44 -51.06 12.47
N GLU A 316 39.32 -50.08 12.50
CA GLU A 316 39.57 -49.18 13.62
C GLU A 316 38.47 -48.11 13.83
N GLY A 317 37.59 -47.90 12.82
CA GLY A 317 36.57 -46.84 12.82
C GLY A 317 36.97 -45.60 12.02
#